data_AF-A0A183D8E2-F1
#
_entry.id   AF-A0A183D8E2-F1
#
_cell.length_a   1.000
_cell.length_b   1.000
_cell.length_c   1.000
_cell.angle_alpha   90.00
_cell.angle_beta   90.00
_cell.angle_gamma   90.00
#
_symmetry.space_group_name_H-M   'P 1'
#
loop_
_entity.id
_entity.type
_entity.pdbx_description
1 polymer ?
#
loop_
_entity_poly.entity_id
_entity_poly.type
_entity_poly.pdbx_seq_one_letter_code
_entity_poly.pdbx_strand_id
1 'polypeptide(L)'
;LITIEYLMLQHHKRTMARSGYYFTTQHLKIMQLLVRLGTSSYSAVRIDAQRILDDCVQSFPYSYLLVLDEILGFLKESSDISHEQFKGALYMLLYGKRSSICVRQSWQTLFRVWPALVEAQHSEKPSVIGLIELAQNTVVDNFESFQINFKVPDGAIAAAFQFYGGESGESIHRPAWPLPSAEEMEAARKREIAVCKERER
;
A
#
# COMPACT_ATOMS: atom_id res chain seq x y z
N LEU A 1 27.34 -29.35 11.21
CA LEU A 1 25.88 -29.33 10.94
C LEU A 1 25.31 -27.91 11.03
N ILE A 2 25.39 -27.26 12.20
CA ILE A 2 24.84 -25.91 12.44
C ILE A 2 25.38 -24.84 11.47
N THR A 3 26.65 -24.90 11.09
CA THR A 3 27.26 -23.93 10.16
C THR A 3 26.68 -24.03 8.75
N ILE A 4 26.32 -25.22 8.29
CA ILE A 4 25.70 -25.45 6.97
C ILE A 4 24.26 -24.93 6.98
N GLU A 5 23.51 -25.20 8.04
CA GLU A 5 22.14 -24.69 8.21
C GLU A 5 22.10 -23.16 8.24
N TYR A 6 23.04 -22.52 8.94
CA TYR A 6 23.17 -21.06 8.93
C TYR A 6 23.49 -20.50 7.54
N LEU A 7 24.38 -21.17 6.80
CA LEU A 7 24.73 -20.80 5.43
C LEU A 7 23.53 -20.94 4.49
N MET A 8 22.76 -22.02 4.63
CA MET A 8 21.53 -22.25 3.87
C MET A 8 20.46 -21.21 4.20
N LEU A 9 20.29 -20.86 5.48
CA LEU A 9 19.36 -19.82 5.91
C LEU A 9 19.77 -18.46 5.35
N GLN A 10 21.06 -18.11 5.41
CA GLN A 10 21.57 -16.86 4.87
C GLN A 10 21.43 -16.81 3.35
N HIS A 11 21.68 -17.92 2.66
CA HIS A 11 21.43 -18.03 1.23
C HIS A 11 19.95 -17.83 0.89
N HIS A 12 19.05 -18.49 1.63
CA HIS A 12 17.61 -18.37 1.43
C HIS A 12 17.13 -16.94 1.68
N LYS A 13 17.56 -16.32 2.79
CA LYS A 13 17.28 -14.92 3.11
C LYS A 13 17.76 -13.98 2.01
N ARG A 14 18.97 -14.19 1.49
CA ARG A 14 19.50 -13.40 0.38
C ARG A 14 18.69 -13.57 -0.89
N THR A 15 18.26 -14.78 -1.22
CA THR A 15 17.44 -15.06 -2.40
C THR A 15 16.05 -14.42 -2.27
N MET A 16 15.40 -14.49 -1.10
CA MET A 16 14.14 -13.80 -0.83
C MET A 16 14.26 -12.28 -0.87
N ALA A 17 15.34 -11.72 -0.28
CA ALA A 17 15.58 -10.28 -0.25
C ALA A 17 16.01 -9.69 -1.60
N ARG A 18 16.42 -10.53 -2.56
CA ARG A 18 16.78 -10.10 -3.93
C ARG A 18 15.58 -9.82 -4.83
N SER A 19 14.35 -9.85 -4.32
CA SER A 19 13.17 -9.45 -5.07
C SER A 19 13.28 -7.98 -5.45
N GLY A 20 13.72 -7.70 -6.68
CA GLY A 20 13.52 -6.40 -7.29
C GLY A 20 12.03 -6.24 -7.54
N TYR A 21 11.45 -5.12 -7.10
CA TYR A 21 10.06 -4.77 -7.36
C TYR A 21 9.82 -4.50 -8.85
N TYR A 22 9.78 -5.55 -9.67
CA TYR A 22 9.46 -5.44 -11.09
C TYR A 22 7.98 -5.72 -11.30
N PHE A 23 7.20 -4.66 -11.40
CA PHE A 23 5.78 -4.75 -11.66
C PHE A 23 5.52 -4.71 -13.17
N THR A 24 4.92 -5.77 -13.71
CA THR A 24 4.63 -5.90 -15.13
C THR A 24 3.15 -5.70 -15.42
N THR A 25 2.82 -5.45 -16.68
CA THR A 25 1.43 -5.42 -17.15
C THR A 25 0.70 -6.75 -16.94
N GLN A 26 1.44 -7.87 -16.90
CA GLN A 26 0.86 -9.18 -16.60
C GLN A 26 0.49 -9.32 -15.13
N HIS A 27 1.32 -8.79 -14.22
CA HIS A 27 0.97 -8.74 -12.79
C HIS A 27 -0.32 -7.94 -12.56
N LEU A 28 -0.47 -6.81 -13.24
CA LEU A 28 -1.71 -6.02 -13.17
C LEU A 28 -2.93 -6.83 -13.64
N LYS A 29 -2.84 -7.50 -14.80
CA LYS A 29 -3.94 -8.34 -15.30
C LYS A 29 -4.29 -9.46 -14.32
N ILE A 30 -3.29 -10.08 -13.68
CA ILE A 30 -3.51 -11.09 -12.65
C ILE A 30 -4.23 -10.48 -11.46
N MET A 31 -3.81 -9.32 -10.97
CA MET A 31 -4.47 -8.65 -9.85
C MET A 31 -5.94 -8.28 -10.17
N GLN A 32 -6.22 -7.78 -11.37
CA GLN A 32 -7.60 -7.50 -11.81
C GLN A 32 -8.46 -8.78 -11.88
N LEU A 33 -7.89 -9.88 -12.37
CA LEU A 33 -8.56 -11.19 -12.35
C LEU A 33 -8.81 -11.66 -10.91
N LEU A 34 -7.86 -11.46 -10.00
CA LEU A 34 -8.00 -11.80 -8.59
C LEU A 34 -9.09 -10.95 -7.91
N VAL A 35 -9.23 -9.66 -8.25
CA VAL A 35 -10.35 -8.84 -7.78
C VAL A 35 -11.69 -9.44 -8.24
N ARG A 36 -11.81 -9.76 -9.53
CA ARG A 36 -13.03 -10.38 -10.08
C ARG A 36 -13.37 -11.72 -9.41
N LEU A 37 -12.36 -12.56 -9.15
CA LEU A 37 -12.53 -13.82 -8.43
C LEU A 37 -12.83 -13.60 -6.93
N GLY A 38 -12.22 -12.59 -6.33
CA GLY A 38 -12.42 -12.13 -4.95
C GLY A 38 -13.83 -11.60 -4.68
N THR A 39 -14.57 -11.26 -5.74
CA THR A 39 -15.99 -10.86 -5.71
C THR A 39 -16.93 -11.92 -6.29
N SER A 40 -16.47 -13.15 -6.55
CA SER A 40 -17.30 -14.23 -7.10
C SER A 40 -18.41 -14.68 -6.13
N SER A 41 -19.46 -15.37 -6.61
CA SER A 41 -20.53 -15.91 -5.74
C SER A 41 -20.06 -17.08 -4.85
N TYR A 42 -18.98 -17.76 -5.21
CA TYR A 42 -18.46 -18.91 -4.46
C TYR A 42 -17.47 -18.48 -3.37
N SER A 43 -17.78 -18.76 -2.10
CA SER A 43 -16.99 -18.31 -0.95
C SER A 43 -15.55 -18.84 -0.92
N ALA A 44 -15.33 -20.11 -1.25
CA ALA A 44 -13.99 -20.70 -1.27
C ALA A 44 -13.08 -19.99 -2.29
N VAL A 45 -13.59 -19.74 -3.50
CA VAL A 45 -12.87 -19.04 -4.56
C VAL A 45 -12.57 -17.59 -4.15
N ARG A 46 -13.53 -16.92 -3.51
CA ARG A 46 -13.32 -15.55 -3.00
C ARG A 46 -12.19 -15.49 -1.98
N ILE A 47 -12.24 -16.35 -0.95
CA ILE A 47 -11.27 -16.34 0.15
C ILE A 47 -9.85 -16.58 -0.38
N ASP A 48 -9.68 -17.55 -1.28
CA ASP A 48 -8.37 -17.83 -1.88
C ASP A 48 -7.87 -16.69 -2.75
N ALA A 49 -8.74 -16.11 -3.59
CA ALA A 49 -8.37 -14.98 -4.44
C ALA A 49 -7.99 -13.74 -3.63
N GLN A 50 -8.74 -13.45 -2.56
CA GLN A 50 -8.46 -12.32 -1.66
C GLN A 50 -7.13 -12.47 -0.94
N ARG A 51 -6.81 -13.68 -0.46
CA ARG A 51 -5.52 -13.98 0.17
C ARG A 51 -4.36 -13.76 -0.80
N ILE A 52 -4.46 -14.31 -2.01
CA ILE A 52 -3.41 -14.16 -3.04
C ILE A 52 -3.28 -12.68 -3.45
N LEU A 53 -4.39 -11.94 -3.54
CA LEU A 53 -4.36 -10.52 -3.85
C LEU A 53 -3.65 -9.72 -2.76
N ASP A 54 -3.90 -10.02 -1.48
CA ASP A 54 -3.20 -9.39 -0.36
C ASP A 54 -1.68 -9.65 -0.44
N ASP A 55 -1.26 -10.90 -0.67
CA ASP A 55 0.15 -11.25 -0.88
C ASP A 55 0.77 -10.47 -2.05
N CYS A 56 0.03 -10.29 -3.15
CA CYS A 56 0.48 -9.47 -4.29
C CYS A 56 0.64 -8.01 -3.90
N VAL A 57 -0.32 -7.44 -3.19
CA VAL A 57 -0.29 -6.05 -2.72
C VAL A 57 0.85 -5.81 -1.74
N GLN A 58 1.20 -6.79 -0.91
CA GLN A 58 2.35 -6.73 0.00
C GLN A 58 3.68 -6.90 -0.73
N SER A 59 3.71 -7.71 -1.79
CA SER A 59 4.90 -7.96 -2.60
C SER A 59 5.24 -6.79 -3.52
N PHE A 60 4.23 -6.07 -4.03
CA PHE A 60 4.40 -4.97 -4.97
C PHE A 60 3.88 -3.65 -4.36
N PRO A 61 4.78 -2.77 -3.86
CA PRO A 61 4.40 -1.47 -3.32
C PRO A 61 3.59 -0.66 -4.34
N TYR A 62 2.58 0.08 -3.86
CA TYR A 62 1.68 0.92 -4.67
C TYR A 62 0.81 0.21 -5.73
N SER A 63 0.97 -1.10 -5.95
CA SER A 63 0.15 -1.87 -6.90
C SER A 63 -1.34 -1.82 -6.60
N TYR A 64 -1.71 -1.75 -5.31
CA TYR A 64 -3.10 -1.65 -4.87
C TYR A 64 -3.84 -0.43 -5.44
N LEU A 65 -3.14 0.67 -5.75
CA LEU A 65 -3.74 1.87 -6.33
C LEU A 65 -4.35 1.58 -7.71
N LEU A 66 -3.78 0.62 -8.45
CA LEU A 66 -4.22 0.28 -9.81
C LEU A 66 -5.51 -0.54 -9.82
N VAL A 67 -5.81 -1.24 -8.73
CA VAL A 67 -7.02 -2.06 -8.57
C VAL A 67 -8.03 -1.43 -7.61
N LEU A 68 -7.66 -0.35 -6.94
CA LEU A 68 -8.48 0.30 -5.92
C LEU A 68 -9.82 0.77 -6.49
N ASP A 69 -9.81 1.41 -7.66
CA ASP A 69 -11.03 1.96 -8.26
C ASP A 69 -12.03 0.83 -8.64
N GLU A 70 -11.53 -0.34 -9.05
CA GLU A 70 -12.35 -1.53 -9.30
C GLU A 70 -12.98 -2.05 -8.00
N ILE A 71 -12.20 -2.11 -6.91
CA ILE A 71 -12.69 -2.56 -5.59
C ILE A 71 -13.75 -1.60 -5.05
N LEU A 72 -13.50 -0.28 -5.09
CA LEU A 72 -14.44 0.73 -4.63
C LEU A 72 -15.72 0.77 -5.49
N GLY A 73 -15.63 0.37 -6.77
CA GLY A 73 -16.79 0.22 -7.65
C GLY A 73 -17.84 -0.74 -7.08
N PHE A 74 -17.43 -1.77 -6.34
CA PHE A 74 -18.34 -2.74 -5.71
C PHE A 74 -18.95 -2.27 -4.37
N LEU A 75 -18.53 -1.12 -3.83
CA LEU A 75 -19.12 -0.54 -2.62
C LEU A 75 -20.25 0.45 -2.89
N LYS A 76 -20.35 0.94 -4.14
CA LYS A 76 -21.38 1.90 -4.53
C LYS A 76 -22.78 1.29 -4.44
N GLU A 77 -23.75 2.10 -4.05
CA GLU A 77 -25.15 1.67 -4.05
C GLU A 77 -25.65 1.51 -5.49
N SER A 78 -25.78 0.26 -5.95
CA SER A 78 -26.41 -0.06 -7.23
C SER A 78 -27.16 -1.38 -7.16
N SER A 79 -28.26 -1.49 -7.90
CA SER A 79 -29.08 -2.71 -7.98
C SER A 79 -28.33 -3.92 -8.55
N ASP A 80 -27.23 -3.66 -9.25
CA ASP A 80 -26.50 -4.67 -10.03
C ASP A 80 -25.40 -5.36 -9.20
N ILE A 81 -25.09 -4.83 -8.02
CA ILE A 81 -24.08 -5.39 -7.12
C ILE A 81 -24.75 -6.40 -6.18
N SER A 82 -24.33 -7.65 -6.27
CA SER A 82 -24.75 -8.68 -5.33
C SER A 82 -24.11 -8.48 -3.96
N HIS A 83 -24.81 -8.95 -2.91
CA HIS A 83 -24.27 -8.95 -1.55
C HIS A 83 -22.92 -9.69 -1.42
N GLU A 84 -22.68 -10.70 -2.24
CA GLU A 84 -21.42 -11.46 -2.22
C GLU A 84 -20.26 -10.65 -2.83
N GLN A 85 -20.53 -9.86 -3.88
CA GLN A 85 -19.55 -8.93 -4.46
C GLN A 85 -19.21 -7.81 -3.47
N PHE A 86 -20.23 -7.20 -2.87
CA PHE A 86 -20.07 -6.17 -1.84
C PHE A 86 -19.24 -6.69 -0.65
N LYS A 87 -19.61 -7.87 -0.13
CA LYS A 87 -18.88 -8.56 0.94
C LYS A 87 -17.44 -8.85 0.54
N GLY A 88 -17.21 -9.32 -0.68
CA GLY A 88 -15.88 -9.58 -1.20
C GLY A 88 -15.01 -8.32 -1.25
N ALA A 89 -15.57 -7.20 -1.70
CA ALA A 89 -14.89 -5.91 -1.75
C ALA A 89 -14.50 -5.40 -0.36
N LEU A 90 -15.41 -5.51 0.62
CA LEU A 90 -15.10 -5.19 2.02
C LEU A 90 -13.94 -6.03 2.55
N TYR A 91 -13.94 -7.34 2.33
CA TYR A 91 -12.81 -8.18 2.75
C TYR A 91 -11.49 -7.75 2.11
N MET A 92 -11.47 -7.43 0.80
CA MET A 92 -10.25 -6.97 0.13
C MET A 92 -9.69 -5.67 0.71
N LEU A 93 -10.54 -4.78 1.23
CA LEU A 93 -10.10 -3.52 1.84
C LEU A 93 -9.59 -3.69 3.27
N LEU A 94 -10.17 -4.63 4.02
CA LEU A 94 -9.96 -4.82 5.46
C LEU A 94 -8.89 -5.86 5.80
N TYR A 95 -8.59 -6.76 4.87
CA TYR A 95 -7.63 -7.82 5.11
C TYR A 95 -6.21 -7.25 5.35
N GLY A 96 -5.42 -7.91 6.19
CA GLY A 96 -4.02 -7.50 6.48
C GLY A 96 -3.80 -6.69 7.77
N LYS A 97 -4.85 -6.39 8.56
CA LYS A 97 -4.71 -5.58 9.80
C LYS A 97 -3.99 -4.24 9.53
N ARG A 98 -2.72 -4.09 9.96
CA ARG A 98 -1.88 -2.91 9.69
C ARG A 98 -1.47 -2.75 8.22
N SER A 99 -1.50 -3.81 7.43
CA SER A 99 -1.26 -3.74 5.98
C SER A 99 -2.53 -3.55 5.16
N SER A 100 -3.70 -3.43 5.81
CA SER A 100 -4.98 -3.26 5.13
C SER A 100 -5.04 -1.96 4.34
N ILE A 101 -5.78 -1.98 3.24
CA ILE A 101 -5.87 -0.85 2.32
C ILE A 101 -6.53 0.35 3.03
N CYS A 102 -7.46 0.09 3.95
CA CYS A 102 -8.19 1.13 4.69
C CYS A 102 -7.32 1.91 5.72
N VAL A 103 -6.17 1.38 6.13
CA VAL A 103 -5.24 2.05 7.06
C VAL A 103 -3.88 2.39 6.43
N ARG A 104 -3.74 2.26 5.11
CA ARG A 104 -2.53 2.67 4.38
C ARG A 104 -2.25 4.16 4.65
N GLN A 105 -0.99 4.49 4.97
CA GLN A 105 -0.51 5.87 5.17
C GLN A 105 -0.39 6.64 3.85
N SER A 106 -1.51 6.81 3.15
CA SER A 106 -1.64 7.54 1.90
C SER A 106 -2.92 8.36 1.94
N TRP A 107 -2.80 9.68 2.08
CA TRP A 107 -3.95 10.58 2.10
C TRP A 107 -4.87 10.38 0.89
N GLN A 108 -4.29 10.23 -0.31
CA GLN A 108 -5.05 9.98 -1.55
C GLN A 108 -5.89 8.70 -1.48
N THR A 109 -5.38 7.65 -0.83
CA THR A 109 -6.12 6.40 -0.63
C THR A 109 -7.23 6.60 0.40
N LEU A 110 -6.92 7.20 1.54
CA LEU A 110 -7.87 7.40 2.64
C LEU A 110 -9.05 8.29 2.23
N PHE A 111 -8.79 9.37 1.48
CA PHE A 111 -9.83 10.26 0.94
C PHE A 111 -10.80 9.56 -0.01
N ARG A 112 -10.40 8.43 -0.62
CA ARG A 112 -11.30 7.63 -1.47
C ARG A 112 -11.97 6.50 -0.69
N VAL A 113 -11.20 5.80 0.15
CA VAL A 113 -11.67 4.60 0.84
C VAL A 113 -12.61 4.93 2.00
N TRP A 114 -12.30 5.93 2.84
CA TRP A 114 -13.12 6.21 4.01
C TRP A 114 -14.51 6.73 3.65
N PRO A 115 -14.68 7.71 2.74
CA PRO A 115 -16.01 8.10 2.30
C PRO A 115 -16.76 6.92 1.67
N ALA A 116 -16.09 6.13 0.82
CA ALA A 116 -16.72 4.96 0.21
C ALA A 116 -17.14 3.89 1.22
N LEU A 117 -16.45 3.75 2.36
CA LEU A 117 -16.86 2.85 3.45
C LEU A 117 -18.06 3.39 4.24
N VAL A 118 -18.15 4.71 4.42
CA VAL A 118 -19.26 5.36 5.13
C VAL A 118 -20.52 5.41 4.25
N GLU A 119 -20.35 5.70 2.96
CA GLU A 119 -21.41 5.71 1.93
C GLU A 119 -21.80 4.30 1.47
N ALA A 120 -21.09 3.27 1.92
CA ALA A 120 -21.33 1.89 1.51
C ALA A 120 -22.76 1.47 1.89
N GLN A 121 -23.40 0.70 1.00
CA GLN A 121 -24.79 0.27 1.16
C GLN A 121 -25.05 -0.36 2.55
N HIS A 122 -26.01 0.21 3.28
CA HIS A 122 -26.46 -0.36 4.55
C HIS A 122 -27.17 -1.70 4.28
N SER A 123 -26.60 -2.79 4.79
CA SER A 123 -27.17 -4.12 4.67
C SER A 123 -27.71 -4.59 6.02
N GLU A 124 -28.92 -5.15 6.03
CA GLU A 124 -29.51 -5.76 7.22
C GLU A 124 -28.88 -7.13 7.57
N LYS A 125 -28.01 -7.67 6.70
CA LYS A 125 -27.37 -8.96 6.93
C LYS A 125 -26.35 -8.86 8.07
N PRO A 126 -26.46 -9.68 9.14
CA PRO A 126 -25.53 -9.64 10.27
C PRO A 126 -24.06 -9.78 9.86
N SER A 127 -23.78 -10.60 8.84
CA SER A 127 -22.40 -10.80 8.37
C SER A 127 -21.79 -9.59 7.66
N VAL A 128 -22.62 -8.67 7.15
CA VAL A 128 -22.16 -7.42 6.53
C VAL A 128 -22.01 -6.34 7.61
N ILE A 129 -22.97 -6.26 8.54
CA ILE A 129 -22.87 -5.39 9.72
C ILE A 129 -21.57 -5.67 10.48
N GLY A 130 -21.27 -6.95 10.77
CA GLY A 130 -20.03 -7.34 11.43
C GLY A 130 -18.76 -6.99 10.65
N LEU A 131 -18.82 -6.86 9.32
CA LEU A 131 -17.67 -6.39 8.52
C LEU A 131 -17.48 -4.88 8.60
N ILE A 132 -18.56 -4.12 8.68
CA ILE A 132 -18.49 -2.67 8.90
C ILE A 132 -17.98 -2.38 10.31
N GLU A 133 -18.44 -3.12 11.32
CA GLU A 133 -17.88 -3.06 12.67
C GLU A 133 -16.39 -3.42 12.69
N LEU A 134 -16.00 -4.47 11.96
CA LEU A 134 -14.60 -4.83 11.78
C LEU A 134 -13.80 -3.71 11.10
N ALA A 135 -14.38 -3.02 10.11
CA ALA A 135 -13.75 -1.88 9.45
C ALA A 135 -13.47 -0.76 10.45
N GLN A 136 -14.47 -0.40 11.25
CA GLN A 136 -14.35 0.61 12.29
C GLN A 136 -13.27 0.24 13.30
N ASN A 137 -13.32 -0.97 13.84
CA ASN A 137 -12.32 -1.46 14.80
C ASN A 137 -10.92 -1.48 14.17
N THR A 138 -10.78 -1.89 12.91
CA THR A 138 -9.49 -1.91 12.21
C THR A 138 -8.89 -0.51 12.09
N VAL A 139 -9.71 0.49 11.77
CA VAL A 139 -9.27 1.90 11.72
C VAL A 139 -8.87 2.37 13.12
N VAL A 140 -9.70 2.15 14.14
CA VAL A 140 -9.41 2.58 15.52
C VAL A 140 -8.13 1.94 16.06
N ASP A 141 -7.94 0.64 15.84
CA ASP A 141 -6.86 -0.13 16.45
C ASP A 141 -5.52 0.00 15.69
N ASN A 142 -5.57 0.23 14.37
CA ASN A 142 -4.37 0.16 13.51
C ASN A 142 -4.02 1.46 12.80
N PHE A 143 -4.88 2.47 12.81
CA PHE A 143 -4.56 3.74 12.16
C PHE A 143 -3.59 4.55 13.02
N GLU A 144 -2.41 4.82 12.46
CA GLU A 144 -1.42 5.70 13.06
C GLU A 144 -1.49 7.06 12.36
N SER A 145 -1.64 8.13 13.15
CA SER A 145 -1.60 9.50 12.61
C SER A 145 -0.26 9.76 11.93
N PHE A 146 -0.30 10.22 10.68
CA PHE A 146 0.90 10.54 9.90
C PHE A 146 0.88 11.99 9.41
N GLN A 147 2.00 12.42 8.87
CA GLN A 147 2.28 13.84 8.64
C GLN A 147 1.40 14.42 7.52
N ILE A 148 0.75 15.55 7.81
CA ILE A 148 0.09 16.40 6.81
C ILE A 148 1.16 17.23 6.10
N ASN A 149 1.95 17.96 6.89
CA ASN A 149 3.04 18.80 6.45
C ASN A 149 4.39 18.14 6.72
N PHE A 150 5.19 17.97 5.66
CA PHE A 150 6.56 17.47 5.76
C PHE A 150 7.54 18.61 5.47
N LYS A 151 8.39 18.93 6.45
CA LYS A 151 9.47 19.91 6.29
C LYS A 151 10.78 19.28 6.73
N VAL A 152 11.74 19.20 5.81
CA VAL A 152 13.08 18.72 6.11
C VAL A 152 13.88 19.89 6.71
N PRO A 153 14.45 19.76 7.92
CA PRO A 153 15.26 20.81 8.51
C PRO A 153 16.61 20.94 7.79
N ASP A 154 17.15 22.16 7.73
CA ASP A 154 18.41 22.44 7.02
C ASP A 154 19.61 21.65 7.57
N GLY A 155 19.61 21.33 8.88
CA GLY A 155 20.63 20.47 9.49
C GLY A 155 20.63 19.04 8.95
N ALA A 156 19.46 18.47 8.64
CA ALA A 156 19.36 17.14 8.04
C ALA A 156 19.86 17.15 6.58
N ILE A 157 19.63 18.25 5.86
CA ILE A 157 20.16 18.45 4.50
C ILE A 157 21.69 18.50 4.54
N ALA A 158 22.29 19.25 5.46
CA ALA A 158 23.74 19.32 5.63
C ALA A 158 24.35 17.94 5.96
N ALA A 159 23.74 17.18 6.87
CA ALA A 159 24.17 15.82 7.20
C ALA A 159 24.03 14.86 6.01
N ALA A 160 22.96 14.97 5.22
CA ALA A 160 22.78 14.16 4.02
C ALA A 160 23.85 14.45 2.96
N PHE A 161 24.26 15.72 2.80
CA PHE A 161 25.38 16.09 1.92
C PHE A 161 26.72 15.53 2.41
N GLN A 162 26.98 15.53 3.72
CA GLN A 162 28.17 14.90 4.28
C GLN A 162 28.17 13.39 4.08
N PHE A 163 27.01 12.74 4.23
CA PHE A 163 26.87 11.31 4.00
C PHE A 163 27.07 10.95 2.51
N TYR A 164 26.52 11.76 1.60
CA TYR A 164 26.61 11.53 0.16
C TYR A 164 27.99 11.86 -0.41
N GLY A 165 28.57 12.98 0.04
CA GLY A 165 29.92 13.42 -0.29
C GLY A 165 30.99 12.80 0.60
N GLY A 166 30.65 11.77 1.39
CA GLY A 166 31.56 10.99 2.22
C GLY A 166 32.57 10.22 1.38
N GLU A 167 33.48 10.96 0.74
CA GLU A 167 34.73 10.53 0.15
C GLU A 167 35.76 10.21 1.25
N SER A 168 35.36 9.59 2.36
CA SER A 168 36.33 8.75 3.05
C SER A 168 36.60 7.61 2.07
N GLY A 169 37.74 7.68 1.36
CA GLY A 169 38.14 6.83 0.23
C GLY A 169 38.20 5.32 0.49
N GLU A 170 37.57 4.84 1.57
CA GLU A 170 37.36 3.46 1.99
C GLU A 170 35.93 2.95 1.72
N SER A 171 35.00 3.78 1.24
CA SER A 171 33.64 3.34 0.94
C SER A 171 33.60 2.44 -0.31
N ILE A 172 33.44 1.14 -0.08
CA ILE A 172 33.39 0.07 -1.11
C ILE A 172 32.23 0.29 -2.11
N HIS A 173 31.20 1.03 -1.70
CA HIS A 173 30.01 1.32 -2.51
C HIS A 173 29.92 2.81 -2.80
N ARG A 174 30.29 3.21 -4.02
CA ARG A 174 30.11 4.57 -4.50
C ARG A 174 28.63 4.83 -4.85
N PRO A 175 28.10 6.04 -4.58
CA PRO A 175 26.78 6.42 -5.05
C PRO A 175 26.67 6.26 -6.58
N ALA A 176 25.54 5.74 -7.05
CA ALA A 176 25.30 5.54 -8.49
C ALA A 176 24.98 6.84 -9.24
N TRP A 177 24.59 7.90 -8.52
CA TRP A 177 24.13 9.17 -9.06
C TRP A 177 25.07 10.31 -8.65
N PRO A 178 25.08 11.44 -9.37
CA PRO A 178 25.81 12.64 -8.95
C PRO A 178 25.05 13.41 -7.86
N LEU A 179 25.76 14.32 -7.19
CA LEU A 179 25.17 15.28 -6.26
C LEU A 179 24.07 16.12 -6.95
N PRO A 180 22.91 16.35 -6.30
CA PRO A 180 21.84 17.16 -6.87
C PRO A 180 22.28 18.60 -7.15
N SER A 181 21.79 19.17 -8.24
CA SER A 181 22.03 20.59 -8.55
C SER A 181 21.18 21.51 -7.66
N ALA A 182 21.58 22.77 -7.53
CA ALA A 182 20.80 23.77 -6.79
C ALA A 182 19.38 23.96 -7.36
N GLU A 183 19.23 23.88 -8.68
CA GLU A 183 17.95 23.99 -9.37
C GLU A 183 17.02 22.81 -9.05
N GLU A 184 17.56 21.58 -9.00
CA GLU A 184 16.81 20.38 -8.63
C GLU A 184 16.32 20.43 -7.18
N MET A 185 17.13 20.99 -6.27
CA MET A 185 16.75 21.19 -4.88
C MET A 185 15.60 22.19 -4.74
N GLU A 186 15.65 23.32 -5.45
CA GLU A 186 14.55 24.28 -5.45
C GLU A 186 13.27 23.70 -6.06
N ALA A 187 13.39 22.95 -7.16
CA ALA A 187 12.27 22.25 -7.77
C ALA A 187 11.66 21.22 -6.83
N ALA A 188 12.48 20.46 -6.09
CA ALA A 188 12.01 19.53 -5.06
C ALA A 188 11.28 20.26 -3.93
N ARG A 189 11.83 21.37 -3.41
CA ARG A 189 11.18 22.18 -2.38
C ARG A 189 9.82 22.72 -2.84
N LYS A 190 9.74 23.21 -4.09
CA LYS A 190 8.48 23.68 -4.69
C LYS A 190 7.44 22.55 -4.79
N ARG A 191 7.85 21.35 -5.22
CA ARG A 191 6.97 20.16 -5.28
C ARG A 191 6.44 19.77 -3.90
N GLU A 192 7.29 19.69 -2.89
CA GLU A 192 6.89 19.35 -1.52
C GLU A 192 5.90 20.37 -0.94
N ILE A 193 6.15 21.67 -1.14
CA ILE A 193 5.23 22.73 -0.69
C ILE A 193 3.88 22.62 -1.41
N ALA A 194 3.87 22.31 -2.71
CA ALA A 194 2.63 22.13 -3.47
C ALA A 194 1.81 20.95 -2.95
N VAL A 195 2.46 19.80 -2.70
CA VAL A 195 1.82 18.60 -2.14
C VAL A 195 1.29 18.86 -0.74
N CYS A 196 2.04 19.58 0.11
CA CYS A 196 1.56 19.97 1.44
C CYS A 196 0.30 20.85 1.36
N LYS A 197 0.29 21.85 0.47
CA LYS A 197 -0.88 22.73 0.27
C LYS A 197 -2.11 22.00 -0.27
N GLU A 198 -1.92 20.97 -1.09
CA GLU A 198 -3.01 20.13 -1.58
C GLU A 198 -3.65 19.33 -0.45
N ARG A 199 -2.86 18.85 0.51
CA ARG A 199 -3.33 18.06 1.67
C ARG A 199 -4.07 18.89 2.73
N GLU A 200 -3.86 20.20 2.76
CA GLU A 200 -4.54 21.11 3.69
C GLU A 200 -5.97 21.48 3.24
N ARG A 201 -6.36 21.12 2.00
CA ARG A 201 -7.69 21.37 1.43
C ARG A 201 -8.60 20.17 1.59
#